data_AF-A0A7C8B9M3-F1
#
_entry.id   AF-A0A7C8B9M3-F1
#
_cell.length_a   1.000
_cell.length_b   1.000
_cell.length_c   1.000
_cell.angle_alpha   90.00
_cell.angle_beta   90.00
_cell.angle_gamma   90.00
#
_symmetry.space_group_name_H-M   'P 1'
#
loop_
_entity.id
_entity.type
_entity.pdbx_description
1 polymer ?
#
loop_
_entity_poly.entity_id
_entity_poly.type
_entity_poly.pdbx_seq_one_letter_code
_entity_poly.pdbx_strand_id
1 'polypeptide(L)'
;MEKPKLLIIAGPNGSGKTTFTKLLLGHYWSDDCLFINPDDIAQNEFGDWNSPKAIIRAANRAAELREECLRTKRSMLVETVLSTEEKIDFIRRAYSGPHISDNSLRW
;
A
#
# COMPACT_ATOMS: atom_id res chain seq x y z
N MET A 1 10.56 21.07 -3.30
CA MET A 1 9.54 20.01 -3.17
C MET A 1 10.21 18.80 -2.58
N GLU A 2 9.68 18.26 -1.49
CA GLU A 2 10.16 17.01 -0.87
C GLU A 2 9.84 15.82 -1.79
N LYS A 3 10.70 14.79 -1.79
CA LYS A 3 10.42 13.57 -2.55
C LYS A 3 9.30 12.78 -1.86
N PRO A 4 8.32 12.22 -2.59
CA PRO A 4 7.29 11.39 -1.99
C PRO A 4 7.89 10.20 -1.23
N LYS A 5 7.29 9.85 -0.09
CA LYS A 5 7.74 8.77 0.78
C LYS A 5 6.94 7.50 0.54
N LEU A 6 7.62 6.35 0.47
CA LEU A 6 6.99 5.03 0.53
C LEU A 6 7.53 4.31 1.78
N LEU A 7 6.71 4.22 2.82
CA LEU A 7 7.01 3.45 4.02
C LEU A 7 6.31 2.09 3.93
N ILE A 8 7.04 1.01 4.17
CA ILE A 8 6.49 -0.35 4.11
C ILE A 8 6.76 -1.06 5.42
N ILE A 9 5.70 -1.55 6.05
CA ILE A 9 5.77 -2.44 7.20
C ILE A 9 5.40 -3.83 6.70
N ALA A 10 6.41 -4.71 6.61
CA ALA A 10 6.28 -6.04 6.04
C ALA A 10 6.56 -7.16 7.04
N GLY A 11 5.84 -8.27 6.92
CA GLY A 11 6.01 -9.45 7.78
C GLY A 11 4.75 -10.32 7.84
N PRO A 12 4.84 -11.60 8.26
CA PRO A 12 3.71 -12.52 8.31
C PRO A 12 2.62 -12.08 9.30
N ASN A 13 1.43 -12.67 9.19
CA ASN A 13 0.35 -12.43 10.16
C ASN A 13 0.80 -12.82 11.58
N GLY A 14 0.42 -12.02 12.57
CA GLY A 14 0.82 -12.23 13.96
C GLY A 14 2.24 -11.78 14.33
N SER A 15 3.05 -11.26 13.40
CA SER A 15 4.42 -10.80 13.70
C SER A 15 4.51 -9.47 14.46
N GLY A 16 3.39 -8.88 14.87
CA GLY A 16 3.34 -7.61 15.61
C GLY A 16 3.44 -6.33 14.76
N LYS A 17 3.30 -6.42 13.42
CA LYS A 17 3.33 -5.25 12.50
C LYS A 17 2.44 -4.11 12.98
N THR A 18 1.17 -4.39 13.23
CA THR A 18 0.16 -3.41 13.64
C THR A 18 0.56 -2.64 14.90
N THR A 19 1.27 -3.27 15.84
CA THR A 19 1.81 -2.60 17.04
C THR A 19 2.85 -1.55 16.64
N PHE A 20 3.78 -1.92 15.76
CA PHE A 20 4.79 -1.00 15.23
C PHE A 20 4.15 0.09 14.36
N THR A 21 3.15 -0.24 13.54
CA THR A 21 2.40 0.70 12.70
C THR A 21 1.78 1.82 13.53
N LYS A 22 1.14 1.49 14.66
CA LYS A 22 0.56 2.49 15.58
C LYS A 22 1.61 3.47 16.14
N LEU A 23 2.81 2.98 16.43
CA LEU A 23 3.93 3.83 16.85
C LEU A 23 4.42 4.73 15.71
N LEU A 24 4.50 4.19 14.50
CA LEU A 24 5.00 4.92 13.32
C LEU A 24 4.01 6.01 12.86
N LEU A 25 2.70 5.78 12.97
CA LEU A 25 1.66 6.76 12.62
C LEU A 25 1.69 8.04 13.47
N GLY A 26 2.28 7.98 14.66
CA GLY A 26 2.51 9.17 15.51
C GLY A 26 3.87 9.83 15.29
N HIS A 27 4.67 9.33 14.35
CA HIS A 27 6.05 9.76 14.11
C HIS A 27 6.15 10.56 12.80
N TYR A 28 7.01 11.58 12.78
CA TYR A 28 7.17 12.52 11.65
C TYR A 28 7.52 11.85 10.30
N TRP A 29 8.05 10.62 10.35
CA TRP A 29 8.26 9.81 9.14
C TRP A 29 6.98 9.54 8.37
N SER A 30 5.86 9.39 9.07
CA SER A 30 4.53 9.13 8.50
C SER A 30 3.75 10.38 8.11
N ASP A 31 4.27 11.59 8.40
CA ASP A 31 3.59 12.84 8.05
C ASP A 31 3.24 12.86 6.55
N ASP A 32 2.01 13.29 6.26
CA ASP A 32 1.40 13.36 4.93
C ASP A 32 1.29 12.02 4.17
N CYS A 33 1.54 10.89 4.83
CA CYS A 33 1.38 9.57 4.21
C CYS A 33 -0.09 9.13 4.25
N LEU A 34 -0.61 8.67 3.11
CA LEU A 34 -1.82 7.86 3.13
C LEU A 34 -1.49 6.51 3.77
N PHE A 35 -2.17 6.19 4.88
CA PHE A 35 -2.06 4.88 5.49
C PHE A 35 -2.94 3.87 4.73
N ILE A 36 -2.35 2.75 4.33
CA ILE A 36 -3.01 1.68 3.57
C ILE A 36 -2.79 0.36 4.31
N ASN A 37 -3.86 -0.16 4.90
CA ASN A 37 -3.90 -1.45 5.56
C ASN A 37 -5.12 -2.25 5.07
N PRO A 38 -4.95 -3.41 4.41
CA PRO A 38 -6.07 -4.20 3.92
C PRO A 38 -7.00 -4.69 5.05
N ASP A 39 -6.50 -4.92 6.27
CA ASP A 39 -7.36 -5.38 7.38
C ASP A 39 -8.32 -4.26 7.83
N ASP A 40 -7.80 -3.03 7.93
CA ASP A 40 -8.62 -1.85 8.25
C ASP A 40 -9.63 -1.55 7.12
N ILE A 41 -9.23 -1.71 5.86
CA ILE A 41 -10.14 -1.55 4.72
C ILE A 41 -11.24 -2.64 4.76
N ALA A 42 -10.89 -3.89 5.04
CA ALA A 42 -11.86 -4.97 5.15
C ALA A 42 -12.89 -4.70 6.26
N GLN A 43 -12.43 -4.22 7.42
CA GLN A 43 -13.29 -3.85 8.54
C GLN A 43 -14.14 -2.60 8.27
N ASN A 44 -13.54 -1.54 7.76
CA ASN A 44 -14.16 -0.21 7.72
C ASN A 44 -14.94 0.06 6.42
N GLU A 45 -14.48 -0.47 5.28
CA GLU A 45 -15.13 -0.26 3.97
C GLU A 45 -16.03 -1.44 3.57
N PHE A 46 -15.66 -2.66 3.96
CA PHE A 46 -16.38 -3.89 3.55
C PHE A 46 -17.08 -4.62 4.69
N GLY A 47 -16.95 -4.12 5.93
CA GLY A 47 -17.74 -4.50 7.10
C GLY A 47 -17.33 -5.79 7.81
N ASP A 48 -16.32 -6.52 7.34
CA ASP A 48 -15.90 -7.78 7.95
C ASP A 48 -14.46 -8.16 7.58
N TRP A 49 -13.54 -8.07 8.54
CA TRP A 49 -12.14 -8.46 8.34
C TRP A 49 -11.90 -9.97 8.26
N ASN A 50 -12.90 -10.80 8.60
CA ASN A 50 -12.82 -12.26 8.53
C ASN A 50 -13.58 -12.86 7.35
N SER A 51 -14.39 -12.07 6.63
CA SER A 51 -15.09 -12.55 5.43
C SER A 51 -14.11 -12.69 4.26
N PRO A 52 -13.98 -13.87 3.63
CA PRO A 52 -13.13 -14.04 2.45
C PRO A 52 -13.47 -13.04 1.33
N LYS A 53 -14.76 -12.70 1.17
CA LYS A 53 -15.19 -11.71 0.16
C LYS A 53 -14.70 -10.30 0.49
N ALA A 54 -14.79 -9.90 1.76
CA ALA A 54 -14.33 -8.58 2.20
C ALA A 54 -12.80 -8.49 2.15
N ILE A 55 -12.08 -9.54 2.55
CA ILE A 55 -10.62 -9.63 2.46
C ILE A 55 -10.15 -9.46 1.01
N ILE A 56 -10.77 -10.16 0.05
CA ILE A 56 -10.41 -10.03 -1.37
C ILE A 56 -10.68 -8.61 -1.88
N ARG A 57 -11.84 -8.03 -1.54
CA ARG A 57 -12.18 -6.65 -1.92
C ARG A 57 -11.21 -5.65 -1.31
N ALA A 58 -10.81 -5.84 -0.06
CA ALA A 58 -9.84 -5.01 0.63
C ALA A 58 -8.44 -5.11 0.03
N ALA A 59 -7.99 -6.30 -0.35
CA ALA A 59 -6.73 -6.49 -1.04
C ALA A 59 -6.70 -5.74 -2.39
N ASN A 60 -7.79 -5.83 -3.16
CA ASN A 60 -7.93 -5.10 -4.42
C ASN A 60 -7.97 -3.59 -4.19
N ARG A 61 -8.74 -3.12 -3.21
CA ARG A 61 -8.82 -1.70 -2.85
C ARG A 61 -7.48 -1.14 -2.39
N ALA A 62 -6.74 -1.89 -1.58
CA ALA A 62 -5.40 -1.52 -1.18
C ALA A 62 -4.44 -1.42 -2.37
N ALA A 63 -4.59 -2.27 -3.40
CA ALA A 63 -3.81 -2.18 -4.62
C ALA A 63 -4.13 -0.92 -5.43
N GLU A 64 -5.42 -0.61 -5.60
CA GLU A 64 -5.86 0.63 -6.26
C GLU A 64 -5.29 1.88 -5.59
N LEU A 65 -5.36 1.95 -4.25
CA LEU A 65 -4.82 3.08 -3.47
C LEU A 65 -3.31 3.23 -3.65
N ARG A 66 -2.57 2.12 -3.69
CA ARG A 66 -1.11 2.12 -3.94
C ARG A 66 -0.79 2.66 -5.34
N GLU A 67 -1.50 2.18 -6.36
CA GLU A 67 -1.31 2.65 -7.74
C GLU A 67 -1.67 4.13 -7.90
N GLU A 68 -2.77 4.57 -7.26
CA GLU A 68 -3.16 5.96 -7.25
C GLU A 68 -2.06 6.83 -6.63
N CYS A 69 -1.55 6.45 -5.45
CA CYS A 69 -0.50 7.20 -4.79
C CYS A 69 0.79 7.25 -5.63
N LEU A 70 1.14 6.15 -6.29
CA LEU A 70 2.29 6.12 -7.20
C LEU A 70 2.09 7.07 -8.39
N ARG A 71 0.93 7.04 -9.03
CA ARG A 71 0.57 7.91 -10.17
C ARG A 71 0.56 9.39 -9.78
N THR A 72 0.00 9.73 -8.63
CA THR A 72 -0.13 11.12 -8.16
C THR A 72 1.08 11.60 -7.36
N LYS A 73 2.13 10.77 -7.21
CA LYS A 73 3.30 11.08 -6.38
C LYS A 73 2.92 11.45 -4.94
N ARG A 74 1.92 10.76 -4.37
CA ARG A 74 1.48 10.94 -2.99
C ARG A 74 2.27 10.01 -2.07
N SER A 75 2.73 10.54 -0.93
CA SER A 75 3.38 9.73 0.11
C SER A 75 2.41 8.69 0.68
N MET A 76 2.91 7.51 1.02
CA MET A 76 2.09 6.42 1.55
C MET A 76 2.85 5.54 2.56
N LEU A 77 2.09 4.99 3.50
CA LEU A 77 2.53 3.98 4.47
C LEU A 77 1.69 2.73 4.25
N VAL A 78 2.35 1.62 3.92
CA VAL A 78 1.69 0.36 3.54
C VAL A 78 2.02 -0.73 4.56
N GLU A 79 0.99 -1.31 5.18
CA GLU A 79 1.12 -2.57 5.92
C GLU A 79 0.83 -3.75 4.99
N THR A 80 1.71 -4.76 4.98
CA THR A 80 1.58 -5.88 4.04
C THR A 80 2.30 -7.14 4.53
N VAL A 81 1.89 -8.29 4.02
CA VAL A 81 2.60 -9.56 4.21
C VAL A 81 3.59 -9.88 3.09
N LEU A 82 3.67 -9.03 2.05
CA LEU A 82 4.50 -9.26 0.85
C LEU A 82 4.32 -10.65 0.20
N SER A 83 3.09 -11.15 0.17
CA SER A 83 2.77 -12.52 -0.27
C SER A 83 2.75 -12.76 -1.78
N THR A 84 2.94 -11.73 -2.61
CA THR A 84 2.81 -11.83 -4.08
C THR A 84 3.93 -11.08 -4.79
N GLU A 85 4.35 -11.59 -5.95
CA GLU A 85 5.36 -10.94 -6.79
C GLU A 85 4.96 -9.52 -7.22
N GLU A 86 3.67 -9.28 -7.44
CA GLU A 86 3.11 -7.95 -7.73
C GLU A 86 3.59 -6.87 -6.74
N LYS A 87 3.75 -7.20 -5.46
CA LYS A 87 4.18 -6.23 -4.45
C LYS A 87 5.65 -5.85 -4.63
N ILE A 88 6.48 -6.79 -5.06
CA ILE A 88 7.89 -6.54 -5.37
C ILE A 88 7.98 -5.66 -6.62
N ASP A 89 7.17 -5.94 -7.64
CA ASP A 89 7.14 -5.13 -8.85
C ASP A 89 6.62 -3.72 -8.59
N PHE A 90 5.64 -3.56 -7.71
CA PHE A 90 5.21 -2.25 -7.22
C PHE A 90 6.36 -1.48 -6.56
N ILE A 91 7.12 -2.10 -5.65
CA ILE A 91 8.27 -1.46 -4.98
C ILE A 91 9.33 -1.03 -5.99
N ARG A 92 9.64 -1.88 -6.98
CA ARG A 92 10.58 -1.56 -8.05
C ARG A 92 10.12 -0.35 -8.86
N ARG A 93 8.84 -0.29 -9.23
CA ARG A 93 8.28 0.87 -9.96
C ARG A 93 8.29 2.15 -9.11
N ALA A 94 8.01 2.04 -7.81
CA ALA A 94 8.08 3.18 -6.90
C ALA A 94 9.52 3.73 -6.79
N TYR A 95 10.53 2.85 -6.76
CA TYR A 95 11.93 3.24 -6.70
C TYR A 95 12.45 3.85 -8.02
N SER A 96 12.14 3.21 -9.16
CA SER A 96 12.57 3.66 -10.48
C SER A 96 11.81 4.89 -11.00
N GLY A 97 10.73 5.28 -10.32
CA GLY A 97 9.76 6.26 -10.79
C GLY A 97 8.76 5.66 -11.79
N PRO A 98 7.61 6.32 -12.00
CA PRO A 98 6.57 5.80 -12.88
C PRO A 98 7.14 5.65 -14.31
N HIS A 99 7.24 4.40 -14.77
CA HIS A 99 7.40 4.12 -16.19
C HIS A 99 6.08 4.48 -16.87
N ILE A 100 6.06 5.63 -17.55
CA ILE A 100 5.00 5.91 -18.52
C ILE A 100 5.31 5.02 -19.73
N SER A 101 4.84 3.77 -19.71
CA SER A 101 4.71 3.01 -20.95
C SER A 101 3.58 3.67 -21.74
N ASP A 102 3.94 4.62 -22.59
CA ASP A 102 3.05 5.13 -23.62
C ASP A 102 2.69 3.94 -24.54
N ASN A 103 1.50 3.41 -24.34
CA ASN A 103 0.99 2.27 -25.11
C ASN A 103 0.32 2.73 -26.42
N SER A 104 0.57 3.97 -26.87
CA SER A 104 0.03 4.53 -28.12
C SER A 104 0.70 4.01 -29.40
N LEU A 105 1.72 3.14 -29.30
CA LEU A 105 2.37 2.52 -30.45
C LEU A 105 2.53 1.01 -30.26
N ARG A 106 1.47 0.27 -30.57
CA ARG A 106 1.57 -1.11 -31.06
C ARG A 106 0.84 -1.16 -32.40
N TRP A 107 1.62 -1.28 -33.48
CA TRP A 107 1.15 -1.59 -34.84
C TRP A 107 0.58 -3.00 -34.89
#